data_AF-A0A1Q4GR54-F1
#
_entry.id   AF-A0A1Q4GR54-F1
#
_cell.length_a   1.000
_cell.length_b   1.000
_cell.length_c   1.000
_cell.angle_alpha   90.00
_cell.angle_beta   90.00
_cell.angle_gamma   90.00
#
_symmetry.space_group_name_H-M   'P 1'
#
loop_
_entity.id
_entity.type
_entity.pdbx_description
1 polymer ?
#
loop_
_entity_poly.entity_id
_entity_poly.type
_entity_poly.pdbx_seq_one_letter_code
_entity_poly.pdbx_strand_id
1 'polypeptide(L)'
;MRTLCMLLGLFALPMATLADEGRYQALPLAGAAGGQGGGRAFILDTREGHVWIWSENEPVVAPDGSRRYGAGFIYQGRLRPGTRAGEWVGGPGAAGGER
;
A
#
# COMPACT_ATOMS: atom_id res chain seq x y z
N MET A 1 -3.91 17.69 -49.65
CA MET A 1 -3.41 16.53 -48.86
C MET A 1 -2.55 16.98 -47.66
N ARG A 2 -3.04 17.90 -46.82
CA ARG A 2 -2.31 18.36 -45.62
C ARG A 2 -3.20 18.61 -44.40
N THR A 3 -4.51 18.58 -44.58
CA THR A 3 -5.52 18.77 -43.53
C THR A 3 -6.01 17.46 -42.89
N LEU A 4 -5.65 16.30 -43.45
CA LEU A 4 -6.07 15.00 -42.92
C LEU A 4 -5.20 14.53 -41.73
N CYS A 5 -3.95 14.99 -41.62
CA CYS A 5 -3.04 14.55 -40.56
C CYS A 5 -3.32 15.20 -39.19
N MET A 6 -4.03 16.33 -39.15
CA MET A 6 -4.31 17.04 -37.88
C MET A 6 -5.51 16.47 -37.11
N LEU A 7 -6.39 15.69 -37.77
CA LEU A 7 -7.56 15.10 -37.11
C LEU A 7 -7.26 13.76 -36.42
N LEU A 8 -6.13 13.12 -36.73
CA LEU A 8 -5.76 11.84 -36.12
C LEU A 8 -5.05 11.98 -34.75
N GLY A 9 -4.66 13.19 -34.36
CA GLY A 9 -4.00 13.45 -33.07
C GLY A 9 -4.96 13.51 -31.88
N LEU A 10 -6.27 13.65 -32.13
CA LEU A 10 -7.26 13.86 -31.07
C LEU A 10 -7.77 12.56 -30.43
N PHE A 11 -7.42 11.39 -30.98
CA PHE A 11 -7.75 10.08 -30.41
C PHE A 11 -6.61 9.44 -29.62
N ALA A 12 -5.45 10.08 -29.50
CA ALA A 12 -4.42 9.70 -28.56
C ALA A 12 -4.69 10.34 -27.19
N LEU A 13 -5.92 10.19 -26.67
CA LEU A 13 -6.12 10.29 -25.23
C LEU A 13 -5.24 9.19 -24.64
N PRO A 14 -4.31 9.49 -23.71
CA PRO A 14 -3.75 8.43 -22.92
C PRO A 14 -4.97 7.74 -22.29
N MET A 15 -5.14 6.45 -22.55
CA MET A 15 -5.82 5.57 -21.62
C MET A 15 -5.00 5.69 -20.34
N ALA A 16 -5.26 6.74 -19.57
CA ALA A 16 -4.88 6.85 -18.19
C ALA A 16 -5.42 5.56 -17.62
N THR A 17 -4.50 4.65 -17.33
CA THR A 17 -4.79 3.40 -16.67
C THR A 17 -5.77 3.74 -15.57
N LEU A 18 -6.97 3.18 -15.63
CA LEU A 18 -7.91 3.10 -14.53
C LEU A 18 -7.19 2.36 -13.39
N ALA A 19 -6.26 3.03 -12.73
CA ALA A 19 -5.97 2.76 -11.35
C ALA A 19 -7.31 3.01 -10.67
N ASP A 20 -7.96 1.92 -10.26
CA ASP A 20 -9.19 1.91 -9.47
C ASP A 20 -9.05 2.95 -8.35
N GLU A 21 -9.53 4.17 -8.60
CA GLU A 21 -9.28 5.34 -7.76
C GLU A 21 -9.82 5.02 -6.36
N GLY A 22 -8.91 4.80 -5.40
CA GLY A 22 -9.26 4.50 -4.02
C GLY A 22 -9.18 3.03 -3.58
N ARG A 23 -8.72 2.08 -4.43
CA ARG A 23 -8.45 0.70 -3.95
C ARG A 23 -7.38 0.68 -2.87
N TYR A 24 -6.30 1.43 -3.04
CA TYR A 24 -5.23 1.49 -2.05
C TYR A 24 -5.27 2.84 -1.33
N GLN A 25 -5.48 2.81 -0.02
CA GLN A 25 -5.43 3.99 0.82
C GLN A 25 -4.14 3.98 1.64
N ALA A 26 -3.36 5.07 1.52
CA ALA A 26 -2.15 5.27 2.30
C ALA A 26 -2.43 6.23 3.47
N LEU A 27 -2.06 5.83 4.69
CA LEU A 27 -2.11 6.65 5.88
C LEU A 27 -0.69 6.85 6.41
N PRO A 28 -0.22 8.10 6.60
CA PRO A 28 1.11 8.34 7.16
C PRO A 28 1.16 7.83 8.60
N LEU A 29 2.26 7.18 8.98
CA LEU A 29 2.47 6.71 10.34
C LEU A 29 3.22 7.74 11.17
N ALA A 30 2.81 7.92 12.43
CA ALA A 30 3.46 8.84 13.35
C ALA A 30 4.95 8.46 13.56
N GLY A 31 5.82 9.47 13.69
CA GLY A 31 7.28 9.29 13.74
C GLY A 31 7.98 9.32 12.37
N ALA A 32 7.22 9.40 11.27
CA ALA A 32 7.75 9.59 9.91
C ALA A 32 8.31 11.00 9.65
N ALA A 33 7.81 12.01 10.36
CA ALA A 33 8.31 13.39 10.29
C ALA A 33 9.13 13.71 11.55
N GLY A 34 10.45 13.84 11.41
CA GLY A 34 11.33 14.39 12.45
C GLY A 34 12.07 13.38 13.34
N GLY A 35 11.94 12.07 13.12
CA GLY A 35 12.72 11.04 13.79
C GLY A 35 13.71 10.37 12.83
N GLN A 36 14.80 9.82 13.36
CA GLN A 36 15.94 9.16 12.69
C GLN A 36 15.58 7.97 11.75
N GLY A 37 14.30 7.74 11.43
CA GLY A 37 13.75 6.53 10.82
C GLY A 37 13.07 6.69 9.46
N GLY A 38 13.10 7.88 8.84
CA GLY A 38 12.55 8.09 7.49
C GLY A 38 11.01 8.01 7.40
N GLY A 39 10.48 8.32 6.23
CA GLY A 39 9.05 8.28 5.94
C GLY A 39 8.45 6.88 6.07
N ARG A 40 7.24 6.79 6.63
CA ARG A 40 6.50 5.53 6.79
C ARG A 40 5.03 5.73 6.51
N ALA A 41 4.41 4.73 5.87
CA ALA A 41 2.99 4.73 5.57
C ALA A 41 2.37 3.36 5.78
N PHE A 42 1.15 3.34 6.29
CA PHE A 42 0.27 2.17 6.30
C PHE A 42 -0.55 2.17 5.02
N ILE A 43 -0.62 1.03 4.34
CA ILE A 43 -1.34 0.91 3.08
C ILE A 43 -2.41 -0.16 3.24
N LEU A 44 -3.66 0.22 2.97
CA LEU A 44 -4.83 -0.65 2.99
C LEU A 44 -5.35 -0.85 1.57
N ASP A 45 -5.46 -2.11 1.15
CA ASP A 45 -6.33 -2.52 0.06
C ASP A 45 -7.78 -2.52 0.58
N THR A 46 -8.56 -1.53 0.18
CA THR A 46 -9.96 -1.34 0.58
C THR A 46 -10.90 -2.37 -0.04
N ARG A 47 -10.45 -3.09 -1.07
CA ARG A 47 -11.25 -4.12 -1.75
C ARG A 47 -11.08 -5.48 -1.10
N GLU A 48 -9.83 -5.89 -0.87
CA GLU A 48 -9.54 -7.25 -0.38
C GLU A 48 -9.14 -7.25 1.11
N GLY A 49 -8.80 -6.10 1.69
CA GLY A 49 -8.40 -5.96 3.09
C GLY A 49 -6.92 -6.27 3.33
N HIS A 50 -6.11 -6.40 2.28
CA HIS A 50 -4.67 -6.59 2.41
C HIS A 50 -3.98 -5.35 2.97
N VAL A 51 -2.94 -5.56 3.76
CA VAL A 51 -2.25 -4.49 4.47
C VAL A 51 -0.75 -4.60 4.30
N TRP A 52 -0.12 -3.44 4.08
CA TRP A 52 1.32 -3.30 4.07
C TRP A 52 1.76 -2.12 4.93
N ILE A 53 3.01 -2.16 5.38
CA ILE A 53 3.76 -0.99 5.82
C ILE A 53 4.78 -0.67 4.74
N TRP A 54 4.76 0.56 4.25
CA TRP A 54 5.86 1.12 3.49
C TRP A 54 6.80 1.88 4.43
N SER A 55 8.10 1.76 4.19
CA SER A 55 9.16 2.43 4.95
C SER A 55 10.28 2.85 4.01
N GLU A 56 10.79 4.07 4.16
CA GLU A 56 11.97 4.55 3.43
C GLU A 56 13.28 3.90 3.91
N ASN A 57 13.27 3.33 5.12
CA ASN A 57 14.47 2.87 5.82
C ASN A 57 14.36 1.38 6.19
N GLU A 58 14.07 0.54 5.21
CA GLU A 58 14.01 -0.91 5.38
C GLU A 58 15.36 -1.56 5.02
N PRO A 59 15.86 -2.55 5.79
CA PRO A 59 17.00 -3.36 5.38
C PRO A 59 16.68 -4.16 4.10
N VAL A 60 17.37 -3.84 3.01
CA VAL A 60 17.27 -4.53 1.72
C VAL A 60 18.60 -5.21 1.40
N VAL A 61 18.53 -6.43 0.88
CA VAL A 61 19.70 -7.14 0.36
C VAL A 61 19.96 -6.67 -1.08
N ALA A 62 21.12 -6.08 -1.32
CA ALA A 62 21.53 -5.66 -2.64
C ALA A 62 21.93 -6.88 -3.49
N PRO A 63 21.97 -6.76 -4.84
CA PRO A 63 22.34 -7.86 -5.73
C PRO A 63 23.72 -8.46 -5.46
N ASP A 64 24.62 -7.70 -4.84
CA ASP A 64 25.96 -8.12 -4.42
C ASP A 64 25.98 -8.85 -3.06
N GLY A 65 24.82 -9.06 -2.44
CA GLY A 65 24.67 -9.68 -1.13
C GLY A 65 24.93 -8.75 0.06
N SER A 66 25.30 -7.48 -0.18
CA SER A 66 25.46 -6.49 0.88
C SER A 66 24.10 -6.05 1.45
N ARG A 67 24.09 -5.61 2.71
CA ARG A 67 22.91 -5.00 3.35
C ARG A 67 22.97 -3.49 3.21
N ARG A 68 21.88 -2.90 2.73
CA ARG A 68 21.69 -1.45 2.69
C ARG A 68 20.30 -1.08 3.20
N TYR A 69 20.12 0.16 3.59
CA TYR A 69 18.79 0.69 3.89
C TYR A 69 18.18 1.32 2.64
N GLY A 70 16.88 1.13 2.43
CA GLY A 70 16.15 1.74 1.34
C GLY A 70 14.64 1.54 1.44
N ALA A 71 13.91 2.06 0.45
CA ALA A 71 12.46 1.98 0.44
C ALA A 71 11.97 0.53 0.25
N GLY A 72 11.05 0.09 1.10
CA GLY A 72 10.50 -1.27 1.08
C GLY A 72 9.04 -1.34 1.53
N PHE A 73 8.36 -2.40 1.11
CA PHE A 73 7.01 -2.76 1.55
C PHE A 73 7.07 -4.04 2.36
N ILE A 74 6.48 -4.03 3.55
CA ILE A 74 6.37 -5.17 4.45
C ILE A 74 4.90 -5.57 4.47
N TYR A 75 4.59 -6.78 4.02
CA TYR A 75 3.23 -7.30 4.06
C TYR A 75 2.85 -7.70 5.48
N GLN A 76 1.75 -7.16 5.99
CA GLN A 76 1.27 -7.40 7.36
C GLN A 76 0.15 -8.43 7.43
N GLY A 77 -0.38 -8.86 6.29
CA GLY A 77 -1.49 -9.79 6.22
C GLY A 77 -2.76 -9.14 5.67
N ARG A 78 -3.90 -9.76 6.00
CA ARG A 78 -5.22 -9.36 5.55
C ARG A 78 -6.11 -9.11 6.74
N LEU A 79 -6.74 -7.94 6.81
CA LEU A 79 -7.74 -7.63 7.83
C LEU A 79 -8.96 -8.53 7.63
N ARG A 80 -9.46 -9.09 8.72
CA ARG A 80 -10.78 -9.71 8.74
C ARG A 80 -11.82 -8.61 9.00
N PRO A 81 -12.96 -8.60 8.31
CA PRO A 81 -14.09 -7.77 8.71
C PRO A 81 -14.49 -8.07 10.16
N GLY A 82 -14.79 -7.01 10.93
CA GLY A 82 -15.49 -7.12 12.20
C GLY A 82 -16.99 -7.33 11.98
N THR A 83 -17.66 -7.85 13.00
CA THR A 83 -19.13 -8.02 13.03
C THR A 83 -19.84 -6.84 13.68
N ARG A 84 -19.13 -6.03 14.47
CA ARG A 84 -19.65 -4.84 15.14
C ARG A 84 -18.61 -3.71 15.16
N ALA A 85 -19.09 -2.47 15.12
CA ALA A 85 -18.22 -1.30 15.30
C ALA A 85 -17.57 -1.35 16.68
N GLY A 86 -16.26 -1.08 16.75
CA GLY A 86 -15.47 -1.16 17.99
C GLY A 86 -15.10 -2.59 18.40
N GLU A 87 -15.42 -3.62 17.61
CA GLU A 87 -14.90 -4.96 17.83
C GLU A 87 -13.37 -4.96 17.77
N TRP A 88 -12.74 -5.55 18.78
CA TRP A 88 -11.33 -5.86 18.71
C TRP A 88 -11.12 -7.08 17.79
N VAL A 89 -10.56 -6.85 16.61
CA VAL A 89 -10.25 -7.89 15.63
C VAL A 89 -8.75 -8.17 15.66
N GLY A 90 -8.24 -8.88 16.67
CA GLY A 90 -6.85 -9.37 16.65
C GLY A 90 -6.23 -9.84 17.97
N GLY A 91 -6.18 -11.15 18.24
CA GLY A 91 -5.33 -11.70 19.29
C GLY A 91 -5.43 -13.23 19.46
N PRO A 92 -4.39 -13.90 19.98
CA PRO A 92 -4.41 -15.33 20.30
C PRO A 92 -5.35 -15.58 21.49
N GLY A 93 -6.63 -15.70 21.20
CA GLY A 93 -7.70 -15.85 22.21
C GLY A 93 -9.11 -15.85 21.61
N ALA A 94 -9.24 -15.60 20.30
CA ALA A 94 -10.51 -15.74 19.58
C ALA A 94 -10.90 -17.20 19.27
N ALA A 95 -10.19 -18.19 19.81
CA ALA A 95 -10.57 -19.60 19.78
C ALA A 95 -10.81 -20.07 21.22
N GLY A 96 -12.09 -20.25 21.56
CA GLY A 96 -12.56 -21.19 22.58
C GLY A 96 -12.01 -20.99 23.98
N GLY A 97 -12.71 -20.20 24.79
CA GLY A 97 -12.93 -20.65 26.15
C GLY A 97 -13.76 -21.93 26.09
N GLU A 98 -13.13 -23.08 26.32
CA GLU A 98 -13.72 -24.25 26.95
C GLU A 98 -12.60 -25.26 27.29
N ARG A 99 -12.46 -25.49 28.61
CA ARG A 99 -11.69 -26.50 29.35
C ARG A 99 -10.24 -26.19 29.68
#